data_AF-A0A4S8HCH8-F1
#
_entry.id   AF-A0A4S8HCH8-F1
#
_cell.length_a   1.000
_cell.length_b   1.000
_cell.length_c   1.000
_cell.angle_alpha   90.00
_cell.angle_beta   90.00
_cell.angle_gamma   90.00
#
_symmetry.space_group_name_H-M   'P 1'
#
loop_
_entity.id
_entity.type
_entity.pdbx_description
1 polymer ?
#
loop_
_entity_poly.entity_id
_entity_poly.type
_entity_poly.pdbx_seq_one_letter_code
_entity_poly.pdbx_strand_id
1 'polypeptide(L)'
;MVKLSWKEKYAGILVLLISIIYLLMQLASLVGERSGPYSIQNGSFVINKNEAFSDLKTYSVILAGIIAGWCLLKGKRLGWMLGLPILLFITAVIGTITVEQVLKAKKFDNSMIGFGVGIFLLLLAILFLLLPSARQKYRVSKGVLLLTLLLFIGLGGAYMFLQ
;
A
#
# COMPACT_ATOMS: atom_id res chain seq x y z
N MET A 1 -21.03 -15.08 13.55
CA MET A 1 -20.11 -14.29 12.70
C MET A 1 -20.94 -13.25 11.96
N VAL A 2 -20.62 -11.95 12.06
CA VAL A 2 -21.36 -10.90 11.35
C VAL A 2 -21.01 -10.96 9.86
N LYS A 3 -22.02 -11.01 8.99
CA LYS A 3 -21.79 -11.03 7.53
C LYS A 3 -21.13 -9.71 7.09
N LEU A 4 -20.03 -9.83 6.34
CA LEU A 4 -19.35 -8.70 5.70
C LEU A 4 -20.26 -8.09 4.63
N SER A 5 -20.38 -6.78 4.64
CA SER A 5 -21.06 -6.00 3.61
C SER A 5 -20.24 -6.03 2.31
N TRP A 6 -20.90 -5.84 1.17
CA TRP A 6 -20.21 -5.68 -0.12
C TRP A 6 -19.14 -4.58 -0.05
N LYS A 7 -19.40 -3.48 0.68
CA LYS A 7 -18.46 -2.36 0.87
C LYS A 7 -17.14 -2.79 1.52
N GLU A 8 -17.21 -3.70 2.48
CA GLU A 8 -16.04 -4.21 3.21
C GLU A 8 -15.26 -5.22 2.37
N LYS A 9 -15.99 -6.05 1.62
CA LYS A 9 -15.39 -6.97 0.64
C LYS A 9 -14.66 -6.19 -0.45
N TYR A 10 -15.26 -5.09 -0.94
CA TYR A 10 -14.64 -4.20 -1.91
C TYR A 10 -13.30 -3.66 -1.39
N ALA A 11 -13.27 -3.09 -0.18
CA ALA A 11 -12.03 -2.58 0.40
C ALA A 11 -10.97 -3.67 0.59
N GLY A 12 -11.37 -4.86 1.06
CA GLY A 12 -10.44 -5.99 1.21
C GLY A 12 -9.89 -6.51 -0.12
N ILE A 13 -10.74 -6.68 -1.14
CA ILE A 13 -10.34 -7.10 -2.48
C ILE A 13 -9.42 -6.06 -3.12
N LEU A 14 -9.73 -4.77 -2.96
CA LEU A 14 -8.93 -3.70 -3.53
C LEU A 14 -7.51 -3.66 -2.92
N VAL A 15 -7.39 -3.82 -1.60
CA VAL A 15 -6.08 -3.94 -0.94
C VAL A 15 -5.30 -5.16 -1.43
N LEU A 16 -5.97 -6.31 -1.58
CA LEU A 16 -5.32 -7.52 -2.11
C LEU A 16 -4.86 -7.33 -3.55
N LEU A 17 -5.72 -6.77 -4.40
CA LEU A 17 -5.44 -6.54 -5.82
C LEU A 17 -4.23 -5.62 -5.97
N ILE A 18 -4.17 -4.53 -5.20
CA ILE A 18 -3.01 -3.63 -5.20
C ILE A 18 -1.76 -4.39 -4.73
N SER A 19 -1.84 -5.12 -3.62
CA SER A 19 -0.69 -5.86 -3.08
C SER A 19 -0.15 -6.90 -4.07
N ILE A 20 -1.04 -7.58 -4.80
CA ILE A 20 -0.69 -8.54 -5.85
C ILE A 20 -0.04 -7.83 -7.04
N ILE A 21 -0.56 -6.67 -7.49
CA ILE A 21 0.07 -5.89 -8.55
C ILE A 21 1.49 -5.47 -8.14
N TYR A 22 1.67 -4.96 -6.92
CA TYR A 22 3.00 -4.60 -6.41
C TYR A 22 3.92 -5.82 -6.32
N LEU A 23 3.41 -6.99 -5.91
CA LEU A 23 4.17 -8.24 -5.92
C LEU A 23 4.64 -8.60 -7.33
N LEU A 24 3.75 -8.52 -8.33
CA LEU A 24 4.07 -8.82 -9.73
C LEU A 24 5.09 -7.82 -10.29
N MET A 25 4.97 -6.53 -9.97
CA MET A 25 5.94 -5.50 -10.34
C MET A 25 7.31 -5.78 -9.72
N GLN A 26 7.35 -6.15 -8.44
CA GLN A 26 8.60 -6.50 -7.75
C GLN A 26 9.22 -7.76 -8.36
N LEU A 27 8.43 -8.78 -8.68
CA LEU A 27 8.92 -9.98 -9.37
C LEU A 27 9.43 -9.67 -10.78
N ALA A 28 8.77 -8.79 -11.52
CA ALA A 28 9.24 -8.34 -12.83
C ALA A 28 10.56 -7.56 -12.72
N SER A 29 10.74 -6.77 -11.65
CA SER A 29 12.00 -6.05 -11.41
C SER A 29 13.19 -6.97 -11.13
N LEU A 30 12.96 -8.15 -10.55
CA LEU A 30 14.00 -9.17 -10.37
C LEU A 30 14.43 -9.85 -11.67
N VAL A 31 13.57 -9.86 -12.69
CA VAL A 31 13.82 -10.50 -13.99
C VAL A 31 14.41 -9.51 -15.01
N GLY A 32 14.29 -8.20 -14.75
CA GLY A 32 14.86 -7.16 -15.62
C GLY A 32 16.36 -6.96 -15.44
N GLU A 33 17.08 -6.71 -16.54
CA GLU A 33 18.55 -6.53 -16.62
C GLU A 33 19.11 -5.31 -15.83
N ARG A 34 18.28 -4.56 -15.11
CA ARG A 34 18.75 -3.44 -14.27
C ARG A 34 19.12 -3.97 -12.90
N SER A 35 20.41 -4.28 -12.75
CA SER A 35 21.16 -4.29 -11.48
C SER A 35 20.29 -4.69 -10.27
N GLY A 36 19.97 -5.98 -10.17
CA GLY A 36 19.52 -6.52 -8.90
C GLY A 36 20.60 -6.34 -7.82
N PRO A 37 20.27 -6.53 -6.53
CA PRO A 37 21.18 -6.35 -5.39
C PRO A 37 22.44 -7.22 -5.42
N TYR A 38 22.52 -8.14 -6.39
CA TYR A 38 23.63 -9.01 -6.68
C TYR A 38 24.19 -8.64 -8.05
N SER A 39 25.32 -7.94 -8.06
CA SER A 39 26.12 -7.76 -9.27
C SER A 39 27.43 -8.54 -9.12
N ILE A 40 27.79 -9.30 -10.16
CA ILE A 40 29.11 -9.93 -10.25
C ILE A 40 30.02 -8.87 -10.87
N GLN A 41 30.77 -8.13 -10.05
CA GLN A 41 31.82 -7.22 -10.53
C GLN A 41 33.17 -7.90 -10.30
N ASN A 42 33.92 -8.12 -11.39
CA ASN A 42 35.30 -8.63 -11.38
C ASN A 42 35.49 -9.93 -10.57
N GLY A 43 34.60 -10.92 -10.74
CA GLY A 43 34.71 -12.23 -10.06
C GLY A 43 34.41 -12.20 -8.55
N SER A 44 33.98 -11.05 -8.02
CA SER A 44 33.51 -10.90 -6.65
C SER A 44 32.00 -10.70 -6.62
N PHE A 45 31.31 -11.39 -5.70
CA PHE A 45 29.90 -11.14 -5.40
C PHE A 45 29.80 -9.82 -4.63
N VAL A 46 29.39 -8.75 -5.33
CA VAL A 46 29.15 -7.45 -4.70
C VAL A 46 27.67 -7.36 -4.38
N ILE A 47 27.35 -7.49 -3.09
CA ILE A 47 26.00 -7.29 -2.58
C ILE A 47 25.84 -5.82 -2.23
N ASN A 48 24.98 -5.11 -2.96
CA ASN A 48 24.59 -3.77 -2.55
C ASN A 48 23.62 -3.87 -1.36
N LYS A 49 24.15 -3.67 -0.14
CA LYS A 49 23.36 -3.76 1.09
C LYS A 49 22.16 -2.81 1.06
N ASN A 50 22.28 -1.63 0.44
CA ASN A 50 21.19 -0.66 0.39
C ASN A 50 20.03 -1.14 -0.49
N GLU A 51 20.33 -1.75 -1.65
CA GLU A 51 19.32 -2.34 -2.52
C GLU A 51 18.67 -3.57 -1.85
N ALA A 52 19.47 -4.42 -1.21
CA ALA A 52 18.95 -5.59 -0.48
C ALA A 52 18.00 -5.19 0.68
N PHE A 53 18.34 -4.14 1.45
CA PHE A 53 17.45 -3.62 2.49
C PHE A 53 16.18 -2.98 1.91
N SER A 54 16.29 -2.29 0.77
CA SER A 54 15.15 -1.71 0.06
C SER A 54 14.18 -2.78 -0.44
N ASP A 55 14.69 -3.87 -1.02
CA ASP A 55 13.88 -4.99 -1.48
C ASP A 55 13.19 -5.69 -0.30
N LEU A 56 13.93 -5.97 0.77
CA LEU A 56 13.37 -6.62 1.97
C LEU A 56 12.27 -5.77 2.62
N LYS A 57 12.45 -4.44 2.66
CA LYS A 57 11.42 -3.49 3.08
C LYS A 57 10.19 -3.58 2.17
N THR A 58 10.40 -3.58 0.86
CA THR A 58 9.33 -3.65 -0.15
C THR A 58 8.53 -4.94 -0.02
N TYR A 59 9.19 -6.10 0.10
CA TYR A 59 8.52 -7.37 0.37
C TYR A 59 7.74 -7.37 1.68
N SER A 60 8.30 -6.77 2.75
CA SER A 60 7.62 -6.68 4.05
C SER A 60 6.32 -5.86 3.95
N VAL A 61 6.33 -4.75 3.22
CA VAL A 61 5.13 -3.93 2.97
C VAL A 61 4.11 -4.67 2.13
N ILE A 62 4.54 -5.38 1.08
CA ILE A 62 3.65 -6.19 0.23
C ILE A 62 2.99 -7.30 1.05
N LEU A 63 3.75 -8.03 1.86
CA LEU A 63 3.22 -9.06 2.75
C LEU A 63 2.24 -8.47 3.77
N ALA A 64 2.56 -7.32 4.36
CA ALA A 64 1.64 -6.62 5.25
C ALA A 64 0.33 -6.24 4.53
N GLY A 65 0.40 -5.80 3.28
CA GLY A 65 -0.76 -5.53 2.42
C GLY A 65 -1.62 -6.77 2.16
N ILE A 66 -0.99 -7.90 1.81
CA ILE A 66 -1.69 -9.17 1.60
C ILE A 66 -2.39 -9.64 2.90
N ILE A 67 -1.68 -9.59 4.03
CA ILE A 67 -2.22 -9.96 5.34
C ILE A 67 -3.37 -9.03 5.74
N ALA A 68 -3.24 -7.73 5.51
CA ALA A 68 -4.27 -6.74 5.79
C ALA A 68 -5.53 -6.98 4.96
N GLY A 69 -5.37 -7.18 3.64
CA GLY A 69 -6.48 -7.48 2.74
C GLY A 69 -7.20 -8.78 3.09
N TRP A 70 -6.45 -9.84 3.42
CA TRP A 70 -7.01 -11.11 3.90
C TRP A 70 -7.75 -10.95 5.24
N CYS A 71 -7.17 -10.19 6.19
CA CYS A 71 -7.80 -9.94 7.49
C CYS A 71 -9.07 -9.08 7.37
N LEU A 72 -9.12 -8.14 6.42
CA LEU A 72 -10.33 -7.39 6.08
C LEU A 72 -11.43 -8.33 5.58
N LEU A 73 -11.11 -9.26 4.67
CA LEU A 73 -12.06 -10.27 4.19
C LEU A 73 -12.51 -11.28 5.27
N LYS A 74 -11.73 -11.44 6.33
CA LYS A 74 -12.15 -12.22 7.51
C LYS A 74 -12.88 -11.41 8.57
N GLY A 75 -13.10 -10.11 8.35
CA GLY A 75 -13.77 -9.24 9.32
C GLY A 75 -13.00 -9.06 10.62
N LYS A 76 -11.67 -9.28 10.62
CA LYS A 76 -10.83 -9.18 11.82
C LYS A 76 -10.42 -7.73 12.07
N ARG A 77 -10.38 -7.34 13.35
CA ARG A 77 -9.91 -6.01 13.81
C ARG A 77 -8.54 -5.63 13.23
N LEU A 78 -7.63 -6.60 13.12
CA LEU A 78 -6.30 -6.41 12.53
C LEU A 78 -6.36 -5.96 11.06
N GLY A 79 -7.35 -6.41 10.29
CA GLY A 79 -7.52 -6.00 8.90
C GLY A 79 -7.85 -4.51 8.79
N TRP A 80 -8.69 -4.00 9.68
CA TRP A 80 -8.97 -2.57 9.73
C TRP A 80 -7.76 -1.76 10.22
N MET A 81 -7.07 -2.27 11.25
CA MET A 81 -5.90 -1.62 11.86
C MET A 81 -4.70 -1.52 10.91
N LEU A 82 -4.49 -2.51 10.04
CA LEU A 82 -3.39 -2.51 9.06
C LEU A 82 -3.82 -2.01 7.69
N GLY A 83 -5.05 -2.32 7.26
CA GLY A 83 -5.54 -1.97 5.94
C GLY A 83 -5.81 -0.48 5.77
N LEU A 84 -6.34 0.21 6.79
CA LEU A 84 -6.62 1.63 6.71
C LEU A 84 -5.33 2.49 6.57
N PRO A 85 -4.27 2.27 7.38
CA PRO A 85 -3.00 2.97 7.20
C PRO A 85 -2.34 2.69 5.86
N ILE A 86 -2.36 1.44 5.40
CA ILE A 86 -1.77 1.05 4.11
C ILE A 86 -2.51 1.74 2.96
N LEU A 87 -3.85 1.75 2.98
CA LEU A 87 -4.65 2.46 1.99
C LEU A 87 -4.35 3.96 2.00
N LEU A 88 -4.36 4.60 3.18
CA LEU A 88 -4.03 6.02 3.30
C LEU A 88 -2.62 6.33 2.80
N PHE A 89 -1.65 5.48 3.13
CA PHE A 89 -0.27 5.62 2.70
C PHE A 89 -0.15 5.53 1.17
N ILE A 90 -0.76 4.52 0.56
CA ILE A 90 -0.76 4.35 -0.90
C ILE A 90 -1.46 5.55 -1.58
N THR A 91 -2.59 6.01 -1.04
CA THR A 91 -3.28 7.21 -1.56
C THR A 91 -2.40 8.46 -1.47
N ALA A 92 -1.68 8.64 -0.35
CA ALA A 92 -0.78 9.78 -0.18
C ALA A 92 0.39 9.73 -1.19
N VAL A 93 1.05 8.57 -1.32
CA VAL A 93 2.18 8.40 -2.25
C VAL A 93 1.74 8.58 -3.71
N ILE A 94 0.64 7.97 -4.13
CA ILE A 94 0.12 8.14 -5.49
C ILE A 94 -0.31 9.60 -5.72
N GLY A 95 -0.95 10.21 -4.72
CA GLY A 95 -1.36 11.61 -4.75
C GLY A 95 -0.19 12.58 -4.96
N THR A 96 0.90 12.43 -4.20
CA THR A 96 2.08 13.30 -4.34
C THR A 96 2.74 13.13 -5.70
N ILE A 97 2.93 11.89 -6.17
CA ILE A 97 3.50 11.61 -7.50
C ILE A 97 2.64 12.23 -8.60
N THR A 98 1.32 12.10 -8.50
CA THR A 98 0.39 12.64 -9.51
C THR A 98 0.43 14.17 -9.54
N VAL A 99 0.43 14.82 -8.37
CA VAL A 99 0.52 16.29 -8.28
C VAL A 99 1.84 16.80 -8.84
N GLU A 100 2.96 16.16 -8.51
CA GLU A 100 4.26 16.53 -9.08
C GLU A 100 4.30 16.41 -10.61
N GLN A 101 3.73 15.33 -11.16
CA GLN A 101 3.67 15.13 -12.60
C GLN A 101 2.77 16.18 -13.27
N VAL A 102 1.64 16.55 -12.66
CA VAL A 102 0.75 17.61 -13.18
C VAL A 102 1.45 18.96 -13.21
N LEU A 103 2.14 19.31 -12.12
CA LEU A 103 2.87 20.58 -12.01
C LEU A 103 4.04 20.68 -12.99
N LYS A 104 4.77 19.57 -13.22
CA LYS A 104 5.94 19.52 -14.10
C LYS A 104 5.58 19.37 -15.58
N ALA A 105 4.59 18.55 -15.93
CA ALA A 105 4.32 18.16 -17.31
C ALA A 105 3.36 19.10 -18.06
N LYS A 106 2.49 19.85 -17.36
CA LYS A 106 1.44 20.73 -17.94
C LYS A 106 0.58 20.08 -19.06
N LYS A 107 0.64 18.76 -19.23
CA LYS A 107 -0.10 17.98 -20.23
C LYS A 107 -0.88 16.89 -19.51
N PHE A 108 -2.17 16.83 -19.80
CA PHE A 108 -3.05 15.76 -19.35
C PHE A 108 -3.00 14.61 -20.36
N ASP A 109 -2.12 13.66 -20.10
CA ASP A 109 -2.05 12.41 -20.87
C ASP A 109 -2.95 11.32 -20.25
N ASN A 110 -3.24 10.26 -21.01
CA ASN A 110 -4.08 9.13 -20.57
C ASN A 110 -3.61 8.49 -19.25
N SER A 111 -2.31 8.57 -18.92
CA SER A 111 -1.77 8.10 -17.65
C SER A 111 -2.33 8.86 -16.44
N MET A 112 -2.60 10.17 -16.57
CA MET A 112 -3.20 10.97 -15.50
C MET A 112 -4.65 10.57 -15.21
N ILE A 113 -5.41 10.22 -16.25
CA ILE A 113 -6.77 9.70 -16.10
C ILE A 113 -6.74 8.39 -15.31
N GLY A 114 -5.78 7.51 -15.60
CA GLY A 114 -5.56 6.27 -14.85
C GLY A 114 -5.26 6.52 -13.36
N PHE A 115 -4.35 7.46 -13.05
CA PHE A 115 -4.05 7.85 -11.66
C PHE A 115 -5.26 8.44 -10.94
N GLY A 116 -6.02 9.32 -11.61
CA GLY A 116 -7.24 9.91 -11.05
C GLY A 116 -8.30 8.86 -10.68
N VAL A 117 -8.56 7.91 -11.58
CA VAL A 117 -9.48 6.79 -11.30
C VAL A 117 -8.96 5.92 -10.15
N GLY A 118 -7.66 5.62 -10.12
CA GLY A 118 -7.04 4.86 -9.03
C GLY A 118 -7.20 5.53 -7.66
N ILE A 119 -6.91 6.84 -7.58
CA ILE A 119 -7.10 7.63 -6.35
C ILE A 119 -8.57 7.64 -5.93
N PHE A 120 -9.51 7.79 -6.87
CA PHE A 120 -10.94 7.78 -6.57
C PHE A 120 -11.39 6.44 -5.97
N LEU A 121 -10.97 5.31 -6.55
CA LEU A 121 -11.28 3.96 -6.04
C LEU A 121 -10.68 3.74 -4.63
N LEU A 122 -9.47 4.23 -4.39
CA LEU A 122 -8.82 4.20 -3.08
C LEU A 122 -9.58 5.01 -2.03
N LEU A 123 -9.95 6.25 -2.37
CA LEU A 123 -10.76 7.12 -1.50
C LEU A 123 -12.11 6.48 -1.16
N LEU A 124 -12.74 5.83 -2.13
CA LEU A 124 -13.99 5.11 -1.90
C LEU A 124 -13.82 3.95 -0.92
N ALA A 125 -12.72 3.18 -1.03
CA ALA A 125 -12.39 2.12 -0.08
C ALA A 125 -12.13 2.65 1.34
N ILE A 126 -11.40 3.77 1.46
CA ILE A 126 -11.14 4.44 2.74
C ILE A 126 -12.46 4.91 3.37
N LEU A 127 -13.34 5.54 2.59
CA LEU A 127 -14.64 6.02 3.06
C LEU A 127 -15.48 4.86 3.57
N PHE A 128 -15.52 3.74 2.85
CA PHE A 128 -16.23 2.53 3.27
C PHE A 128 -15.69 1.93 4.57
N LEU A 129 -14.38 1.98 4.81
CA LEU A 129 -13.76 1.54 6.06
C LEU A 129 -14.00 2.53 7.21
N LEU A 130 -14.12 3.82 6.93
CA LEU A 130 -14.36 4.85 7.94
C LEU A 130 -15.83 4.96 8.38
N LEU A 131 -16.77 4.37 7.62
CA LEU A 131 -18.19 4.37 7.99
C LEU A 131 -18.42 3.76 9.39
N PRO A 132 -19.37 4.30 10.18
CA PRO A 132 -19.64 3.82 11.54
C PRO A 132 -20.06 2.34 11.55
N SER A 133 -20.76 1.89 10.51
CA SER A 133 -21.15 0.48 10.34
C SER A 133 -19.94 -0.46 10.24
N ALA A 134 -18.87 -0.05 9.56
CA ALA A 134 -17.63 -0.83 9.47
C ALA A 134 -16.89 -0.81 10.81
N ARG A 135 -16.77 0.36 11.45
CA ARG A 135 -16.08 0.48 12.77
C ARG A 135 -16.70 -0.42 13.84
N GLN A 136 -18.02 -0.52 13.87
CA GLN A 136 -18.72 -1.41 14.82
C GLN A 136 -18.44 -2.89 14.53
N LYS A 137 -18.44 -3.29 13.25
CA LYS A 137 -18.15 -4.68 12.84
C LYS A 137 -16.73 -5.11 13.14
N TYR A 138 -15.76 -4.24 12.88
CA TYR A 138 -14.34 -4.50 13.18
C TYR A 138 -13.98 -4.29 14.66
N ARG A 139 -14.95 -3.93 15.52
CA ARG A 139 -14.77 -3.67 16.96
C ARG A 139 -13.63 -2.67 17.21
N VAL A 140 -13.64 -1.56 16.47
CA VAL A 140 -12.61 -0.52 16.55
C VAL A 140 -12.89 0.36 17.78
N SER A 141 -12.04 0.26 18.80
CA SER A 141 -12.07 1.17 19.95
C SER A 141 -11.25 2.43 19.68
N LYS A 142 -11.42 3.47 20.51
CA LYS A 142 -10.63 4.72 20.41
C LYS A 142 -9.11 4.47 20.40
N GLY A 143 -8.65 3.49 21.19
CA GLY A 143 -7.24 3.08 21.22
C GLY A 143 -6.76 2.45 19.92
N VAL A 144 -7.61 1.70 19.20
CA VAL A 144 -7.25 1.18 17.87
C VAL A 144 -7.04 2.31 16.91
N LEU A 145 -7.98 3.26 16.87
CA LEU A 145 -7.92 4.43 16.00
C LEU A 145 -6.59 5.19 16.17
N LEU A 146 -6.17 5.39 17.41
CA LEU A 146 -4.89 6.04 17.72
C LEU A 146 -3.71 5.20 17.21
N LEU A 147 -3.74 3.89 17.43
CA LEU A 147 -2.70 2.96 16.97
C LEU A 147 -2.62 2.90 15.44
N THR A 148 -3.76 2.91 14.75
CA THR A 148 -3.88 3.01 13.29
C THR A 148 -3.28 4.31 12.77
N LEU A 149 -3.53 5.43 13.45
CA LEU A 149 -3.01 6.74 13.08
C LEU A 149 -1.48 6.81 13.31
N LEU A 150 -1.01 6.24 14.42
CA LEU A 150 0.42 6.12 14.73
C LEU A 150 1.14 5.24 13.69
N LEU A 151 0.54 4.13 13.27
CA LEU A 151 1.07 3.31 12.17
C LEU A 151 1.13 4.09 10.84
N PHE A 152 0.13 4.90 10.53
CA PHE A 152 0.15 5.75 9.35
C PHE A 152 1.28 6.79 9.40
N ILE A 153 1.45 7.48 10.54
CA ILE A 153 2.56 8.42 10.75
C ILE A 153 3.90 7.71 10.66
N GLY A 154 4.03 6.52 11.27
CA GLY A 154 5.25 5.72 11.24
C GLY A 154 5.62 5.29 9.81
N LEU A 155 4.64 4.85 9.01
CA LEU A 155 4.85 4.52 7.59
C LEU A 155 5.26 5.75 6.78
N GLY A 156 4.60 6.89 6.98
CA GLY A 156 4.94 8.16 6.32
C GLY A 156 6.33 8.66 6.69
N GLY A 157 6.69 8.63 7.98
CA GLY A 157 8.01 9.01 8.46
C GLY A 157 9.10 8.09 7.93
N ALA A 158 8.87 6.77 7.93
CA ALA A 158 9.79 5.80 7.33
C ALA A 158 9.87 5.88 5.81
N TYR A 159 8.93 6.54 5.13
CA TYR A 159 9.05 6.82 3.71
C TYR A 159 9.92 8.05 3.47
N MET A 160 9.65 9.16 4.17
CA MET A 160 10.40 10.41 4.05
C MET A 160 11.87 10.30 4.48
N PHE A 161 12.18 9.57 5.55
CA PHE A 161 13.56 9.39 6.02
C PHE A 161 14.43 8.51 5.10
N LEU A 162 13.79 7.72 4.22
CA LEU A 162 14.45 6.76 3.35
C LEU A 162 14.46 7.19 1.88
N GLN A 163 14.01 8.42 1.59
CA GLN A 163 14.08 9.06 0.28
C GLN A 163 15.30 9.99 0.23
#